data_AF-A0A167FME0-F1
#
_entry.id   AF-A0A167FME0-F1
#
_cell.length_a   1.000
_cell.length_b   1.000
_cell.length_c   1.000
_cell.angle_alpha   90.00
_cell.angle_beta   90.00
_cell.angle_gamma   90.00
#
_symmetry.space_group_name_H-M   'P 1'
#
loop_
_entity.id
_entity.type
_entity.pdbx_description
1 polymer ?
#
loop_
_entity_poly.entity_id
_entity_poly.type
_entity_poly.pdbx_seq_one_letter_code
_entity_poly.pdbx_strand_id
1 'polypeptide(L)'
;MVCLYSAKLLVALTALNIPAPLVGLVMLFILLHWRIIKPQRLAHTSQFLIKYLPLFFIPVGVGFISDLNTITDNLLLVGLLLTLLPCLVLILVGKLASKGRYRD
;
A
#
# COMPACT_ATOMS: atom_id res chain seq x y z
N MET A 1 4.52 -16.32 -2.69
CA MET A 1 5.45 -16.35 -3.84
C MET A 1 4.70 -16.44 -5.17
N VAL A 2 3.93 -17.51 -5.45
CA VAL A 2 3.21 -17.68 -6.73
C VAL A 2 2.35 -16.47 -7.11
N CYS A 3 1.50 -16.00 -6.19
CA CYS A 3 0.59 -14.87 -6.45
C CYS A 3 1.33 -13.55 -6.75
N LEU A 4 2.46 -13.28 -6.08
CA LEU A 4 3.28 -12.09 -6.33
C LEU A 4 4.00 -12.18 -7.68
N TYR A 5 4.46 -13.37 -8.06
CA TYR A 5 5.10 -13.59 -9.36
C TYR A 5 4.10 -13.40 -10.51
N SER A 6 2.89 -13.98 -10.37
CA SER A 6 1.78 -13.76 -11.31
C SER A 6 1.40 -12.28 -11.41
N ALA A 7 1.31 -11.58 -10.28
CA ALA A 7 1.04 -10.15 -10.25
C ALA A 7 2.15 -9.32 -10.92
N LYS A 8 3.43 -9.67 -10.73
CA LYS A 8 4.55 -9.03 -11.43
C LYS A 8 4.45 -9.21 -12.94
N LEU A 9 4.13 -10.43 -13.39
CA LEU A 9 3.97 -10.72 -14.82
C LEU A 9 2.78 -9.92 -15.40
N LEU A 10 1.66 -9.89 -14.69
CA LEU A 10 0.47 -9.15 -15.09
C LEU A 10 0.71 -7.64 -15.18
N VAL A 11 1.39 -7.06 -14.18
CA VAL A 11 1.77 -5.63 -14.18
C VAL A 11 2.74 -5.31 -15.31
N ALA A 12 3.71 -6.20 -15.59
CA ALA A 12 4.63 -6.03 -16.72
C ALA A 12 3.91 -6.08 -18.08
N LEU A 13 2.89 -6.92 -18.22
CA LEU A 13 2.07 -7.03 -19.43
C LEU A 13 1.09 -5.86 -19.62
N THR A 14 0.54 -5.33 -18.53
CA THR A 14 -0.51 -4.28 -18.55
C THR A 14 0.03 -2.86 -18.40
N ALA A 15 1.36 -2.69 -18.25
CA ALA A 15 2.02 -1.41 -18.01
C ALA A 15 1.38 -0.57 -16.87
N LEU A 16 0.77 -1.25 -15.88
CA LEU A 16 0.11 -0.58 -14.77
C LEU A 16 1.17 0.05 -13.85
N ASN A 17 1.01 1.33 -13.52
CA ASN A 17 1.95 2.07 -12.65
C ASN A 17 1.82 1.72 -11.16
N ILE A 18 1.21 0.57 -10.83
CA ILE A 18 0.93 0.14 -9.46
C ILE A 18 2.00 -0.87 -9.03
N PRO A 19 2.59 -0.72 -7.82
CA PRO A 19 3.50 -1.71 -7.26
C PRO A 19 2.91 -3.13 -7.31
N ALA A 20 3.66 -4.07 -7.89
CA ALA A 20 3.24 -5.47 -7.97
C ALA A 20 2.81 -6.12 -6.64
N PRO A 21 3.39 -5.77 -5.46
CA PRO A 21 2.89 -6.27 -4.17
C PRO A 21 1.43 -5.91 -3.87
N LEU A 22 0.96 -4.73 -4.26
CA LEU A 22 -0.43 -4.31 -4.05
C LEU A 22 -1.38 -5.16 -4.91
N VAL A 23 -1.01 -5.38 -6.18
CA VAL A 23 -1.78 -6.24 -7.09
C VAL A 23 -1.80 -7.69 -6.59
N GLY A 24 -0.67 -8.19 -6.08
CA GLY A 24 -0.57 -9.51 -5.46
C GLY A 24 -1.46 -9.66 -4.23
N LEU A 25 -1.61 -8.61 -3.41
CA LEU A 25 -2.51 -8.61 -2.25
C LEU A 25 -3.98 -8.72 -2.67
N VAL A 26 -4.40 -7.93 -3.67
CA VAL A 26 -5.76 -7.98 -4.21
C VAL A 26 -6.05 -9.36 -4.83
N MET A 27 -5.10 -9.90 -5.59
CA MET A 27 -5.24 -11.23 -6.20
C MET A 27 -5.33 -12.34 -5.14
N LEU A 28 -4.54 -12.26 -4.06
CA LEU A 28 -4.61 -13.19 -2.95
C LEU A 28 -5.96 -13.12 -2.22
N PHE A 29 -6.48 -11.91 -2.03
CA PHE A 29 -7.79 -11.68 -1.43
C PHE A 29 -8.91 -12.33 -2.25
N ILE A 30 -8.87 -12.17 -3.57
CA ILE A 30 -9.82 -12.79 -4.52
C ILE A 30 -9.75 -14.32 -4.45
N LEU A 31 -8.54 -14.89 -4.41
CA LEU A 31 -8.35 -16.35 -4.29
C LEU A 31 -8.85 -16.92 -2.95
N LEU A 32 -8.72 -16.12 -1.89
CA LEU A 32 -9.24 -16.46 -0.56
C LEU A 32 -10.77 -16.35 -0.51
N HIS A 33 -11.35 -15.35 -1.18
CA HIS A 33 -12.80 -15.18 -1.34
C HIS A 33 -13.43 -16.38 -2.05
N TRP A 34 -12.82 -16.86 -3.13
CA TRP A 34 -13.25 -18.09 -3.81
C TRP A 34 -12.89 -19.40 -3.08
N ARG A 35 -12.36 -19.34 -1.85
CA ARG A 35 -11.93 -20.50 -1.03
C ARG A 35 -10.94 -21.46 -1.72
N ILE A 36 -10.30 -21.04 -2.80
CA ILE A 36 -9.27 -21.83 -3.50
C ILE A 36 -8.07 -22.07 -2.57
N ILE A 37 -7.75 -21.08 -1.75
CA ILE A 37 -6.71 -21.19 -0.72
C ILE A 37 -7.36 -21.20 0.67
N LYS A 38 -6.95 -22.14 1.53
CA LYS A 38 -7.42 -22.19 2.92
C LYS A 38 -6.67 -21.16 3.78
N PRO A 39 -7.35 -20.36 4.62
CA PRO A 39 -6.71 -19.34 5.45
C PRO A 39 -5.71 -19.92 6.46
N GLN A 40 -5.90 -21.16 6.93
CA GLN A 40 -4.95 -21.81 7.84
C GLN A 40 -3.53 -21.92 7.24
N ARG A 41 -3.40 -22.09 5.92
CA ARG A 41 -2.10 -22.16 5.25
C ARG A 41 -1.38 -20.81 5.24
N LEU A 42 -2.14 -19.71 5.17
CA LEU A 42 -1.59 -18.35 5.22
C LEU A 42 -1.29 -17.92 6.66
N ALA A 43 -2.09 -18.37 7.64
CA ALA A 43 -1.97 -17.96 9.03
C ALA A 43 -0.57 -18.21 9.61
N HIS A 44 0.00 -19.38 9.35
CA HIS A 44 1.35 -19.72 9.85
C HIS A 44 2.44 -18.79 9.28
N THR A 45 2.42 -18.54 7.97
CA THR A 45 3.39 -17.64 7.32
C THR A 45 3.15 -16.18 7.70
N SER A 46 1.90 -15.76 7.83
CA SER A 46 1.52 -14.41 8.24
C SER A 46 1.97 -14.11 9.66
N GLN A 47 1.75 -15.04 10.61
CA GLN A 47 2.19 -14.90 12.00
C GLN A 47 3.72 -14.78 12.11
N PHE A 48 4.46 -15.56 11.32
CA PHE A 48 5.90 -15.43 11.22
C PHE A 48 6.31 -14.03 10.73
N LEU A 49 5.70 -13.54 9.65
CA LEU A 49 6.03 -12.23 9.09
C LEU A 49 5.66 -11.07 10.03
N ILE A 50 4.49 -11.15 10.68
CA ILE A 50 4.03 -10.17 11.67
C ILE A 50 5.01 -10.12 12.86
N LYS A 51 5.53 -11.27 13.30
CA LYS A 51 6.51 -11.35 14.39
C LYS A 51 7.81 -10.57 14.08
N TYR A 52 8.24 -10.55 12.81
CA TYR A 52 9.45 -9.83 12.38
C TYR A 52 9.16 -8.49 11.71
N LEU A 53 7.89 -8.09 11.60
CA LEU A 53 7.47 -6.82 11.03
C LEU A 53 8.13 -5.60 11.70
N PRO A 54 8.39 -5.57 13.04
CA PRO A 54 9.13 -4.48 13.67
C PRO A 54 10.50 -4.24 13.05
N LEU A 55 11.20 -5.28 12.57
CA LEU A 55 12.51 -5.13 11.92
C LEU A 55 12.45 -4.32 10.62
N PHE A 56 11.29 -4.29 9.93
CA PHE A 56 11.09 -3.45 8.74
C PHE A 56 10.73 -2.01 9.10
N PHE A 57 10.06 -1.80 10.24
CA PHE A 57 9.69 -0.46 10.71
C PHE A 57 10.84 0.30 11.36
N ILE A 58 11.76 -0.41 12.04
CA ILE A 58 12.89 0.22 12.72
C ILE A 58 13.78 1.03 11.74
N PRO A 59 14.25 0.50 10.59
CA PRO A 59 15.03 1.26 9.61
C PRO A 59 14.31 2.50 9.07
N VAL A 60 13.01 2.39 8.84
CA VAL A 60 12.18 3.51 8.38
C VAL A 60 12.12 4.58 9.48
N GLY A 61 11.85 4.18 10.72
CA GLY A 61 11.77 5.08 11.86
C GLY A 61 13.08 5.81 12.17
N VAL A 62 14.23 5.12 12.12
CA VAL A 62 15.53 5.77 12.36
C VAL A 62 15.88 6.77 11.26
N GLY A 63 15.49 6.52 10.01
CA GLY A 63 15.63 7.50 8.92
C GLY A 63 14.87 8.79 9.20
N PHE A 64 13.63 8.69 9.69
CA PHE A 64 12.89 9.86 10.15
C PHE A 64 13.60 10.60 11.26
N ILE A 65 14.17 9.88 12.25
CA ILE A 65 14.90 10.49 13.38
C ILE A 65 16.11 11.30 12.91
N SER A 66 16.86 10.80 11.93
CA SER A 66 18.01 11.50 11.35
C SER A 66 17.64 12.81 10.67
N ASP A 67 16.46 12.88 10.04
CA ASP A 67 15.95 14.07 9.36
C ASP A 67 15.10 14.99 10.26
N LEU A 68 14.85 14.62 11.54
CA LEU A 68 13.99 15.38 12.44
C LEU A 68 14.38 16.85 12.55
N ASN A 69 15.67 17.15 12.58
CA ASN A 69 16.16 18.52 12.74
C ASN A 69 15.74 19.41 11.55
N THR A 70 15.82 18.87 10.33
CA THR A 70 15.39 19.53 9.09
C THR A 70 13.86 19.69 9.04
N ILE A 71 13.13 18.71 9.58
CA ILE A 71 11.66 18.77 9.68
C ILE A 71 11.23 19.82 10.70
N THR A 72 11.91 19.94 11.85
CA THR A 72 11.58 20.93 12.88
C THR A 72 11.81 22.36 12.41
N ASP A 73 12.85 22.60 11.61
CA ASP A 73 13.10 23.92 11.02
C ASP A 73 12.01 24.33 9.99
N ASN A 74 11.34 23.35 9.38
CA ASN A 74 10.31 23.57 8.36
C ASN A 74 8.94 23.00 8.75
N LEU A 75 8.62 23.01 10.05
CA LEU A 75 7.45 22.32 10.60
C LEU A 75 6.13 22.79 9.95
N LEU A 76 6.02 24.10 9.69
CA LEU A 76 4.87 24.70 9.01
C LEU A 76 4.74 24.21 7.56
N LEU A 77 5.84 24.16 6.80
CA LEU A 77 5.85 23.73 5.41
C LEU A 77 5.53 22.23 5.29
N VAL A 78 6.14 21.40 6.15
CA VAL A 78 5.92 19.95 6.19
C VAL A 78 4.48 19.62 6.60
N GLY A 79 3.97 20.26 7.65
CA GLY A 79 2.59 20.04 8.11
C GLY A 79 1.55 20.44 7.06
N LEU A 80 1.79 21.56 6.37
CA LEU A 80 0.94 22.00 5.27
C LEU A 80 0.98 21.01 4.10
N LEU A 81 2.16 20.54 3.69
CA LEU A 81 2.31 19.56 2.61
C LEU A 81 1.63 18.22 2.96
N LEU A 82 1.85 17.72 4.18
CA LEU A 82 1.30 16.46 4.66
C LEU A 82 -0.23 16.48 4.76
N THR A 83 -0.83 17.67 4.90
CA THR A 83 -2.29 17.82 4.96
C THR A 83 -2.89 18.15 3.59
N LEU A 84 -2.34 19.14 2.88
CA LEU A 84 -2.88 19.62 1.61
C LEU A 84 -2.83 18.57 0.51
N LEU A 85 -1.70 17.87 0.33
CA LEU A 85 -1.56 16.88 -0.75
C LEU A 85 -2.59 15.74 -0.63
N PRO A 86 -2.67 15.01 0.49
CA PRO A 86 -3.65 13.95 0.61
C PRO A 86 -5.09 14.47 0.62
N CYS A 87 -5.38 15.64 1.22
CA CYS A 87 -6.71 16.25 1.09
C CYS A 87 -7.07 16.52 -0.37
N LEU A 88 -6.16 17.11 -1.15
CA LEU A 88 -6.38 17.39 -2.56
C LEU A 88 -6.58 16.09 -3.36
N VAL A 89 -5.73 15.09 -3.13
CA VAL A 89 -5.84 13.77 -3.78
C VAL A 89 -7.18 13.11 -3.43
N LEU A 90 -7.58 13.10 -2.16
CA LEU A 90 -8.86 12.54 -1.72
C LEU A 90 -10.06 13.26 -2.33
N ILE A 91 -10.02 14.60 -2.43
CA ILE A 91 -11.07 15.38 -3.09
C ILE A 91 -11.12 15.06 -4.59
N LEU A 92 -9.97 14.98 -5.26
CA LEU A 92 -9.89 14.69 -6.70
C LEU A 92 -10.42 13.28 -6.99
N VAL A 93 -9.93 12.28 -6.25
CA VAL A 93 -10.37 10.88 -6.37
C VAL A 93 -11.84 10.78 -6.00
N GLY A 94 -12.30 11.47 -4.96
CA GLY A 94 -13.71 11.52 -4.57
C GLY A 94 -14.61 12.11 -5.66
N LYS A 95 -14.20 13.20 -6.31
CA LYS A 95 -14.93 13.77 -7.45
C LYS A 95 -14.93 12.85 -8.67
N LEU A 96 -13.81 12.21 -8.98
CA LEU A 96 -13.72 11.24 -10.09
C LEU A 96 -14.59 10.00 -9.82
N ALA A 97 -14.57 9.48 -8.60
CA ALA A 97 -15.41 8.36 -8.18
C ALA A 97 -16.91 8.72 -8.17
N SER A 98 -17.25 9.93 -7.72
CA SER A 98 -18.63 10.44 -7.77
C SER A 98 -19.12 10.63 -9.21
N LYS A 99 -18.26 11.06 -10.13
CA LYS A 99 -18.61 11.24 -11.54
C LYS A 99 -18.73 9.90 -12.30
N GLY A 100 -18.01 8.86 -11.86
CA GLY A 100 -18.16 7.50 -12.38
C GLY A 100 -19.50 6.84 -12.01
N ARG A 101 -20.08 7.19 -10.86
CA ARG A 101 -21.37 6.66 -10.36
C ARG A 101 -22.62 7.24 -11.07
N TYR A 102 -22.45 8.10 -12.09
CA TYR A 102 -23.57 8.64 -12.90
C TYR A 102 -23.68 7.96 -14.27
N ARG A 103 -22.93 6.87 -14.51
CA ARG A 103 -22.98 6.09 -15.77
C ARG A 103 -23.61 4.69 -15.59
N ASP A 104 -24.20 4.42 -14.44
CA ASP A 104 -25.12 3.30 -14.18
C ASP A 104 -26.51 3.88 -13.92
#